data_AF-M2R165-F1
#
_entry.id   AF-M2R165-F1
#
_cell.length_a   1.000
_cell.length_b   1.000
_cell.length_c   1.000
_cell.angle_alpha   90.00
_cell.angle_beta   90.00
_cell.angle_gamma   90.00
#
_symmetry.space_group_name_H-M   'P 1'
#
loop_
_entity.id
_entity.type
_entity.pdbx_description
1 polymer ?
#
loop_
_entity_poly.entity_id
_entity_poly.type
_entity_poly.pdbx_seq_one_letter_code
_entity_poly.pdbx_strand_id
1 'polypeptide(L)'
;QSIMQSATAPAFPESKWTSILAGKPIDLDKVLTSLFFLGRDDKHIKKIRDFELMHPRLIPLKRIWTKGKWYHIWNITVEAISFAFPHCHAKLLKYGQYISEVFSSIRESHQ
;
A
#
# COMPACT_ATOMS: atom_id res chain seq x y z
N GLN A 1 19.16 -11.13 8.65
CA GLN A 1 18.93 -11.01 7.19
C GLN A 1 17.72 -10.13 6.98
N SER A 2 17.81 -9.11 6.11
CA SER A 2 16.75 -8.13 5.93
C SER A 2 15.56 -8.76 5.18
N ILE A 3 14.33 -8.61 5.69
CA ILE A 3 13.07 -9.13 5.09
C ILE A 3 12.91 -8.64 3.63
N MET A 4 13.50 -7.50 3.31
CA MET A 4 13.49 -6.87 1.99
C MET A 4 14.37 -7.58 0.94
N GLN A 5 15.26 -8.49 1.37
CA GLN A 5 16.12 -9.28 0.49
C GLN A 5 15.55 -10.67 0.18
N SER A 6 14.38 -11.01 0.72
CA SER A 6 13.72 -12.28 0.40
C SER A 6 13.09 -12.22 -0.99
N ALA A 7 13.46 -13.15 -1.87
CA ALA A 7 12.88 -13.27 -3.22
C ALA A 7 11.37 -13.54 -3.24
N THR A 8 10.76 -13.81 -2.07
CA THR A 8 9.34 -14.07 -1.88
C THR A 8 8.56 -12.89 -1.29
N ALA A 9 9.23 -11.77 -1.00
CA ALA A 9 8.55 -10.59 -0.47
C ALA A 9 7.58 -10.01 -1.52
N PRO A 10 6.33 -9.68 -1.15
CA PRO A 10 5.39 -9.09 -2.09
C PRO A 10 5.88 -7.71 -2.54
N ALA A 11 5.51 -7.34 -3.77
CA ALA A 11 5.83 -6.01 -4.31
C ALA A 11 5.13 -4.93 -3.47
N PHE A 12 5.91 -4.22 -2.66
CA PHE A 12 5.40 -3.20 -1.75
C PHE A 12 6.39 -2.05 -1.65
N PRO A 13 5.94 -0.78 -1.55
CA PRO A 13 6.86 0.36 -1.56
C PRO A 13 7.87 0.29 -0.42
N GLU A 14 9.15 0.47 -0.75
CA GLU A 14 10.27 0.36 0.18
C GLU A 14 10.08 1.21 1.44
N SER A 15 9.70 2.48 1.25
CA SER A 15 9.41 3.44 2.32
C SER A 15 8.29 3.03 3.28
N LYS A 16 7.45 2.05 2.90
CA LYS A 16 6.34 1.57 3.72
C LYS A 16 6.69 0.30 4.49
N TRP A 17 7.68 -0.47 4.04
CA TRP A 17 8.20 -1.61 4.80
C TRP A 17 8.71 -1.19 6.18
N THR A 18 9.41 -0.06 6.27
CA THR A 18 9.89 0.47 7.57
C THR A 18 8.73 0.74 8.54
N SER A 19 7.57 1.19 8.04
CA SER A 19 6.40 1.44 8.87
C SER A 19 5.76 0.13 9.34
N ILE A 20 5.69 -0.88 8.46
CA ILE A 20 5.22 -2.23 8.81
C ILE A 20 6.11 -2.82 9.90
N LEU A 21 7.42 -2.86 9.69
CA LEU A 21 8.38 -3.46 10.62
C LEU A 21 8.43 -2.73 11.97
N ALA A 22 8.15 -1.42 11.99
CA ALA A 22 8.02 -0.64 13.21
C ALA A 22 6.65 -0.77 13.90
N GLY A 23 5.73 -1.59 13.37
CA GLY A 23 4.37 -1.75 13.90
C GLY A 23 3.51 -0.48 13.81
N LYS A 24 3.87 0.46 12.92
CA LYS A 24 3.15 1.73 12.75
C LYS A 24 1.93 1.54 11.84
N PRO A 25 0.86 2.34 12.04
CA PRO A 25 -0.29 2.32 11.14
C PRO A 25 0.13 2.66 9.71
N ILE A 26 -0.45 1.95 8.74
CA ILE A 26 -0.21 2.15 7.31
C ILE A 26 -1.29 3.04 6.72
N ASP A 27 -0.85 4.13 6.11
CA ASP A 27 -1.70 5.06 5.37
C ASP A 27 -1.90 4.55 3.93
N LEU A 28 -3.12 4.09 3.64
CA LEU A 28 -3.47 3.50 2.34
C LEU A 28 -3.42 4.51 1.19
N ASP A 29 -3.69 5.80 1.44
CA ASP A 29 -3.57 6.85 0.41
C ASP A 29 -2.11 7.03 0.01
N LYS A 30 -1.18 6.95 0.99
CA LYS A 30 0.25 6.95 0.69
C LYS A 30 0.70 5.68 -0.04
N VAL A 31 0.14 4.51 0.27
CA VAL A 31 0.43 3.27 -0.48
C VAL A 31 -0.05 3.40 -1.93
N LEU A 32 -1.29 3.87 -2.15
CA LEU A 32 -1.83 4.15 -3.49
C LEU A 32 -0.96 5.14 -4.27
N THR A 33 -0.53 6.20 -3.60
CA THR A 33 0.37 7.20 -4.18
C THR A 33 1.66 6.53 -4.63
N SER A 34 2.36 5.85 -3.73
CA SER A 34 3.63 5.18 -4.04
C SER A 34 3.53 4.16 -5.18
N LEU A 35 2.49 3.32 -5.20
CA LEU A 35 2.28 2.34 -6.28
C LEU A 35 2.05 3.00 -7.64
N PHE A 36 1.31 4.11 -7.67
CA PHE A 36 1.07 4.83 -8.92
C PHE A 36 2.35 5.47 -9.48
N PHE A 37 3.23 5.98 -8.62
CA PHE A 37 4.52 6.52 -9.07
C PHE A 37 5.48 5.41 -9.49
N LEU A 38 5.54 4.30 -8.75
CA LEU A 38 6.36 3.15 -9.12
C LEU A 38 6.01 2.63 -10.52
N GLY A 39 4.72 2.51 -10.86
CA GLY A 39 4.27 2.09 -12.20
C GLY A 39 4.47 3.13 -13.31
N ARG A 40 4.79 4.39 -12.98
CA ARG A 40 5.09 5.45 -13.97
C ARG A 40 6.60 5.63 -14.20
N ASP A 41 7.42 5.22 -13.23
CA ASP A 41 8.86 5.47 -13.21
C ASP A 41 9.68 4.44 -14.03
N ASP A 42 9.07 3.33 -14.46
CA ASP A 42 9.70 2.35 -15.38
C ASP A 42 10.13 2.95 -16.74
N LYS A 43 9.57 4.12 -17.13
CA LYS A 43 9.97 4.82 -18.35
C LYS A 43 11.06 5.89 -18.15
N HIS A 44 11.35 6.31 -16.92
CA HIS A 44 12.28 7.41 -16.65
C HIS A 44 13.50 7.02 -15.79
N ILE A 45 13.50 5.88 -15.10
CA ILE A 45 14.61 5.43 -14.24
C ILE A 45 15.85 4.94 -15.03
N LYS A 46 15.81 4.79 -16.36
CA LYS A 46 16.99 4.28 -17.11
C LYS A 46 18.13 5.28 -17.35
N LYS A 47 18.02 6.54 -16.95
CA LYS A 47 19.14 7.50 -16.99
C LYS A 47 18.94 8.58 -15.94
N ILE A 48 19.48 8.38 -14.74
CA ILE A 48 20.26 9.37 -13.98
C ILE A 48 21.10 8.52 -13.02
N ARG A 49 22.25 8.09 -13.54
CA ARG A 49 23.41 7.80 -12.70
C ARG A 49 23.90 9.19 -12.26
N ASP A 50 24.16 9.35 -10.97
CA ASP A 50 24.94 10.45 -10.37
C ASP A 50 24.23 11.72 -9.82
N PHE A 51 22.93 11.72 -9.48
CA PHE A 51 22.42 12.77 -8.57
C PHE A 51 21.26 12.31 -7.69
N GLU A 52 21.58 12.06 -6.41
CA GLU A 52 20.60 12.16 -5.31
C GLU A 52 20.14 13.61 -5.21
N LEU A 53 19.06 13.94 -5.93
CA LEU A 53 18.35 15.18 -5.76
C LEU A 53 16.87 14.85 -5.59
N MET A 54 16.48 14.41 -4.39
CA MET A 54 15.08 14.47 -3.97
C MET A 54 14.70 15.94 -3.78
N HIS A 55 14.48 16.64 -4.90
CA HIS A 55 13.70 17.87 -4.88
C HIS A 55 12.27 17.51 -4.51
N PRO A 56 11.62 18.27 -3.61
CA PRO A 56 10.25 18.04 -3.19
C PRO A 56 9.32 18.46 -4.33
N ARG A 57 9.25 17.64 -5.38
CA ARG A 57 8.02 17.58 -6.16
C ARG A 57 6.96 17.13 -5.16
N LEU A 58 6.10 18.06 -4.75
CA LEU A 58 4.90 17.78 -3.97
C LEU A 58 4.12 16.74 -4.74
N ILE A 59 4.41 15.47 -4.50
CA ILE A 59 3.70 14.37 -5.09
C ILE A 59 2.27 14.52 -4.58
N PRO A 60 1.28 14.80 -5.46
CA PRO A 60 -0.08 14.96 -5.00
C PRO A 60 -0.51 13.66 -4.35
N LEU A 61 -0.92 13.72 -3.09
CA LEU A 61 -1.42 12.54 -2.37
C LEU A 61 -2.65 12.04 -3.11
N LYS A 62 -2.56 10.82 -3.63
CA LYS A 62 -3.69 10.14 -4.22
C LYS A 62 -4.59 9.62 -3.14
N ARG A 63 -5.85 10.05 -3.19
CA ARG A 63 -6.88 9.63 -2.25
C ARG A 63 -7.71 8.48 -2.80
N ILE A 64 -7.98 7.51 -1.94
CA ILE A 64 -8.89 6.40 -2.20
C ILE A 64 -10.32 6.93 -2.11
N TRP A 65 -11.00 6.96 -3.26
CA TRP A 65 -12.38 7.44 -3.37
C TRP A 65 -13.39 6.35 -3.71
N THR A 66 -12.93 5.15 -4.07
CA THR A 66 -13.82 4.08 -4.53
C THR A 66 -13.58 2.80 -3.74
N LYS A 67 -14.65 2.02 -3.53
CA LYS A 67 -14.59 0.68 -2.92
C LYS A 67 -13.54 -0.19 -3.60
N GLY A 68 -13.49 -0.19 -4.93
CA GLY A 68 -12.52 -0.98 -5.69
C GLY A 68 -11.06 -0.58 -5.42
N LYS A 69 -10.76 0.72 -5.37
CA LYS A 69 -9.41 1.20 -5.01
C LYS A 69 -9.06 0.85 -3.58
N TRP A 70 -10.01 0.99 -2.66
CA TRP A 70 -9.80 0.60 -1.27
C TRP A 70 -9.45 -0.88 -1.14
N TYR A 71 -10.26 -1.75 -1.76
CA TYR A 71 -10.06 -3.21 -1.70
C TYR A 71 -8.71 -3.63 -2.29
N HIS A 72 -8.35 -3.08 -3.44
CA HIS A 72 -7.07 -3.37 -4.10
C HIS A 72 -5.88 -3.00 -3.21
N ILE A 73 -5.87 -1.78 -2.65
CA ILE A 73 -4.75 -1.30 -1.81
C ILE A 73 -4.74 -2.00 -0.45
N TRP A 74 -5.91 -2.31 0.10
CA TRP A 74 -6.03 -3.09 1.32
C TRP A 74 -5.39 -4.48 1.16
N ASN A 75 -5.71 -5.23 0.11
CA ASN A 75 -5.16 -6.57 -0.10
C ASN A 75 -3.63 -6.56 -0.25
N ILE A 76 -3.08 -5.63 -1.02
CA ILE A 76 -1.62 -5.44 -1.14
C ILE A 76 -0.99 -5.19 0.24
N THR A 77 -1.65 -4.37 1.05
CA THR A 77 -1.19 -4.05 2.41
C THR A 77 -1.29 -5.26 3.34
N VAL A 78 -2.36 -6.07 3.23
CA VAL A 78 -2.54 -7.30 4.02
C VAL A 78 -1.47 -8.33 3.65
N GLU A 79 -1.16 -8.52 2.38
CA GLU A 79 -0.09 -9.41 1.94
C GLU A 79 1.26 -8.99 2.52
N ALA A 80 1.61 -7.68 2.43
CA ALA A 80 2.86 -7.16 2.97
C ALA A 80 2.95 -7.31 4.50
N ILE A 81 1.88 -6.98 5.23
CA ILE A 81 1.85 -7.13 6.69
C ILE A 81 1.89 -8.62 7.08
N SER A 82 1.18 -9.49 6.36
CA SER A 82 1.15 -10.93 6.67
C SER A 82 2.47 -11.62 6.34
N PHE A 83 3.22 -11.10 5.36
CA PHE A 83 4.57 -11.55 5.09
C PHE A 83 5.52 -11.23 6.26
N ALA A 84 5.42 -10.03 6.84
CA ALA A 84 6.22 -9.64 8.01
C ALA A 84 5.70 -10.26 9.32
N PHE A 85 4.39 -10.41 9.47
CA PHE A 85 3.70 -10.86 10.67
C PHE A 85 2.58 -11.86 10.31
N PRO A 86 2.91 -13.15 10.10
CA PRO A 86 1.95 -14.16 9.62
C PRO A 86 0.71 -14.31 10.52
N HIS A 87 0.87 -14.11 11.82
CA HIS A 87 -0.23 -14.19 12.80
C HIS A 87 -1.29 -13.10 12.63
N CYS A 88 -0.99 -11.99 11.95
CA CYS A 88 -1.93 -10.90 11.72
C CYS A 88 -2.94 -11.19 10.61
N HIS A 89 -2.69 -12.17 9.73
CA HIS A 89 -3.47 -12.40 8.51
C HIS A 89 -4.97 -12.58 8.79
N ALA A 90 -5.33 -13.48 9.71
CA ALA A 90 -6.73 -13.76 10.04
C ALA A 90 -7.47 -12.52 10.58
N LYS A 91 -6.80 -11.68 11.37
CA LYS A 91 -7.36 -10.44 11.91
C LYS A 91 -7.58 -9.42 10.80
N LEU A 92 -6.61 -9.26 9.90
CA LEU A 92 -6.67 -8.32 8.79
C LEU A 92 -7.75 -8.70 7.78
N LEU A 93 -7.92 -10.00 7.50
CA LEU A 93 -8.97 -10.49 6.61
C LEU A 93 -10.36 -10.18 7.18
N LYS A 94 -10.59 -10.45 8.47
CA LYS A 94 -11.85 -10.12 9.15
C LYS A 94 -12.16 -8.63 9.11
N TYR A 95 -11.16 -7.78 9.33
CA TYR A 95 -11.35 -6.34 9.23
C TYR A 95 -11.69 -5.90 7.79
N GLY A 96 -11.04 -6.51 6.79
CA GLY A 96 -11.37 -6.27 5.38
C GLY A 96 -12.82 -6.63 5.03
N GLN A 97 -13.33 -7.75 5.56
CA GLN A 97 -14.71 -8.17 5.41
C GLN A 97 -15.69 -7.17 6.04
N TYR A 98 -15.42 -6.76 7.29
CA TYR A 98 -16.23 -5.75 7.98
C TYR A 98 -16.35 -4.45 7.17
N ILE A 99 -15.24 -3.91 6.67
CA ILE A 99 -15.29 -2.67 5.87
C ILE A 99 -16.03 -2.89 4.53
N SER A 100 -15.93 -4.08 3.94
CA SER A 100 -16.71 -4.42 2.74
C SER A 100 -18.23 -4.39 2.98
N GLU A 101 -18.67 -4.88 4.14
CA GLU A 101 -20.07 -4.81 4.59
C GLU A 101 -20.52 -3.35 4.80
N VAL A 102 -19.68 -2.53 5.43
CA VAL A 102 -19.93 -1.08 5.58
C VAL A 102 -20.17 -0.44 4.20
N PHE A 103 -19.31 -0.72 3.20
CA PHE A 103 -19.52 -0.20 1.85
C PHE A 103 -20.80 -0.70 1.18
N SER A 104 -21.26 -1.91 1.50
CA SER A 104 -22.50 -2.45 0.95
C SER A 104 -23.72 -1.77 1.60
N SER A 105 -23.72 -1.62 2.92
CA SER A 105 -24.83 -1.02 3.68
C SER A 105 -25.11 0.45 3.34
N ILE A 106 -24.08 1.24 3.01
CA ILE A 106 -24.24 2.65 2.63
C ILE A 106 -25.10 2.80 1.36
N ARG A 107 -25.08 1.81 0.46
CA ARG A 107 -25.89 1.85 -0.77
C ARG A 107 -27.38 1.58 -0.52
N GLU A 108 -27.73 0.91 0.57
CA GLU A 108 -29.12 0.59 0.93
C GLU A 108 -29.81 1.79 1.60
N SER A 109 -29.07 2.70 2.24
CA SER A 109 -29.61 3.88 2.92
C SER A 109 -29.91 5.10 2.03
N HIS A 110 -29.52 5.05 0.75
CA HIS A 110 -29.67 6.14 -0.22
C HIS A 110 -30.61 5.80 -1.38
N GLN A 111 -31.42 4.75 -1.23
CA GLN A 111 -32.43 4.30 -2.20
C GLN A 111 -33.80 4.36 -1.54
#